data_AF-A0A2V7S5P9-F1
#
_entry.id   AF-A0A2V7S5P9-F1
#
_cell.length_a   1.000
_cell.length_b   1.000
_cell.length_c   1.000
_cell.angle_alpha   90.00
_cell.angle_beta   90.00
_cell.angle_gamma   90.00
#
_symmetry.space_group_name_H-M   'P 1'
#
loop_
_entity.id
_entity.type
_entity.pdbx_description
1 polymer ?
#
loop_
_entity_poly.entity_id
_entity_poly.type
_entity_poly.pdbx_seq_one_letter_code
_entity_poly.pdbx_strand_id
1 'polypeptide(L)'
;MAMRTRLLCVTLGLLLGTAAPAAAQGRGRGRGPKKYVVTNDRALVVTREVLVRHGYEVVRVEDGGPDVVVWYRRGNRGRGRGKGPPVKMVIRREADRVVFVDTPSPILVDIDVRLRVP
;
A
#
# COMPACT_ATOMS: atom_id res chain seq x y z
N MET A 1 27.39 -48.26 54.61
CA MET A 1 28.56 -47.36 54.49
C MET A 1 28.63 -46.91 53.03
N ALA A 2 28.47 -45.60 52.77
CA ALA A 2 28.60 -44.82 51.52
C ALA A 2 28.26 -45.51 50.16
N MET A 3 27.41 -44.96 49.30
CA MET A 3 27.74 -43.76 48.55
C MET A 3 26.48 -43.11 47.95
N ARG A 4 26.42 -41.79 48.09
CA ARG A 4 25.37 -40.89 47.61
C ARG A 4 25.49 -40.72 46.10
N THR A 5 24.40 -40.85 45.36
CA THR A 5 24.32 -40.31 44.00
C THR A 5 22.95 -39.68 43.78
N ARG A 6 22.86 -38.37 44.03
CA ARG A 6 21.73 -37.53 43.62
C ARG A 6 21.93 -37.21 42.14
N LEU A 7 21.00 -37.61 41.28
CA LEU A 7 20.94 -37.15 39.89
C LEU A 7 19.61 -36.43 39.68
N LEU A 8 19.68 -35.12 39.88
CA LEU A 8 18.77 -34.12 39.32
C LEU A 8 18.87 -34.20 37.79
N CYS A 9 17.78 -34.55 37.10
CA CYS A 9 17.68 -34.30 35.66
C CYS A 9 16.63 -33.21 35.44
N VAL A 10 17.17 -32.04 35.13
CA VAL A 10 16.51 -30.76 34.86
C VAL A 10 15.66 -30.86 33.59
N THR A 11 14.41 -30.43 33.69
CA THR A 11 13.48 -30.21 32.59
C THR A 11 13.94 -29.04 31.73
N LEU A 12 14.31 -29.28 30.47
CA LEU A 12 14.62 -28.21 29.51
C LEU A 12 13.58 -28.21 28.38
N GLY A 13 12.59 -27.33 28.51
CA GLY A 13 11.56 -27.08 27.50
C GLY A 13 12.14 -26.35 26.29
N LEU A 14 12.03 -26.96 25.12
CA LEU A 14 12.40 -26.36 23.84
C LEU A 14 11.17 -25.64 23.27
N LEU A 15 11.05 -24.33 23.57
CA LEU A 15 10.15 -23.43 22.86
C LEU A 15 10.64 -23.25 21.41
N LEU A 16 9.97 -23.90 20.47
CA LEU A 16 10.12 -23.63 19.04
C LEU A 16 9.42 -22.30 18.72
N GLY A 17 10.23 -21.30 18.39
CA GLY A 17 9.80 -19.95 18.06
C GLY A 17 8.81 -19.93 16.89
N THR A 18 7.64 -19.34 17.14
CA THR A 18 6.67 -19.00 16.12
C THR A 18 7.23 -17.84 15.29
N ALA A 19 7.74 -18.15 14.10
CA ALA A 19 8.00 -17.14 13.08
C ALA A 19 6.66 -16.55 12.64
N ALA A 20 6.27 -15.42 13.22
CA ALA A 20 5.13 -14.65 12.76
C ALA A 20 5.49 -14.00 11.41
N PRO A 21 4.72 -14.20 10.32
CA PRO A 21 4.89 -13.37 9.15
C PRO A 21 4.45 -11.95 9.54
N ALA A 22 5.39 -11.02 9.47
CA ALA A 22 5.11 -9.58 9.52
C ALA A 22 4.30 -9.20 8.27
N ALA A 23 2.99 -9.47 8.29
CA ALA A 23 2.04 -8.87 7.39
C ALA A 23 1.94 -7.39 7.78
N ALA A 24 2.87 -6.59 7.25
CA ALA A 24 2.77 -5.13 7.19
C ALA A 24 1.62 -4.76 6.25
N GLN A 25 0.38 -5.03 6.68
CA GLN A 25 -0.82 -4.62 5.99
C GLN A 25 -1.35 -3.39 6.72
N GLY A 26 -0.78 -2.23 6.38
CA GLY A 26 -1.32 -0.93 6.74
C GLY A 26 -2.69 -0.74 6.09
N ARG A 27 -3.71 -1.37 6.65
CA ARG A 27 -5.12 -1.09 6.34
C ARG A 27 -5.39 0.30 6.88
N GLY A 28 -5.38 1.30 5.99
CA GLY A 28 -5.94 2.61 6.27
C GLY A 28 -7.34 2.41 6.84
N ARG A 29 -7.51 2.74 8.13
CA ARG A 29 -8.78 2.71 8.84
C ARG A 29 -9.63 3.84 8.29
N GLY A 30 -10.32 3.58 7.19
CA GLY A 30 -11.11 4.55 6.46
C GLY A 30 -12.26 3.88 5.74
N ARG A 31 -13.41 4.55 5.75
CA ARG A 31 -14.63 4.27 4.99
C ARG A 31 -14.32 3.54 3.66
N GLY A 32 -15.10 2.51 3.33
CA GLY A 32 -14.91 1.69 2.13
C GLY A 32 -14.70 2.52 0.85
N PRO A 33 -14.16 1.90 -0.22
CA PRO A 33 -13.62 2.63 -1.35
C PRO A 33 -14.70 3.50 -2.03
N LYS A 34 -14.37 4.78 -2.24
CA LYS A 34 -15.28 5.79 -2.81
C LYS A 34 -15.48 5.56 -4.31
N LYS A 35 -16.70 5.82 -4.80
CA LYS A 35 -17.06 5.72 -6.22
C LYS A 35 -17.23 7.11 -6.84
N TYR A 36 -16.67 7.31 -8.02
CA TYR A 36 -16.65 8.59 -8.73
C TYR A 36 -17.29 8.45 -10.12
N VAL A 37 -18.19 9.35 -10.51
CA VAL A 37 -18.83 9.34 -11.83
C VAL A 37 -17.92 10.10 -12.82
N VAL A 38 -16.81 9.47 -13.21
CA VAL A 38 -15.81 10.03 -14.13
C VAL A 38 -15.23 8.94 -15.04
N THR A 39 -14.60 9.33 -16.15
CA THR A 39 -13.89 8.38 -17.02
C THR A 39 -12.55 7.94 -16.42
N ASN A 40 -12.05 6.77 -16.84
CA ASN A 40 -10.71 6.29 -16.45
C ASN A 40 -9.61 7.28 -16.85
N ASP A 41 -9.72 7.91 -18.02
CA ASP A 41 -8.74 8.90 -18.48
C ASP A 41 -8.67 10.11 -17.55
N ARG A 42 -9.83 10.67 -17.16
CA ARG A 42 -9.90 11.79 -16.21
C ARG A 42 -9.36 11.38 -14.85
N ALA A 43 -9.70 10.18 -14.39
CA ALA A 43 -9.17 9.63 -13.14
C ALA A 43 -7.63 9.52 -13.18
N LEU A 44 -7.06 8.99 -14.26
CA LEU A 44 -5.62 8.81 -14.42
C LEU A 44 -4.87 10.15 -14.46
N VAL A 45 -5.40 11.15 -15.18
CA VAL A 45 -4.82 12.50 -15.23
C VAL A 45 -4.78 13.10 -13.83
N VAL A 46 -5.91 13.09 -13.11
CA VAL A 46 -6.01 13.62 -11.74
C VAL A 46 -5.05 12.89 -10.80
N THR A 47 -4.98 11.57 -10.88
CA THR A 47 -4.04 10.75 -10.10
C THR A 47 -2.59 11.18 -10.33
N ARG A 48 -2.17 11.33 -11.60
CA ARG A 48 -0.80 11.74 -11.92
C ARG A 48 -0.48 13.11 -11.33
N GLU A 49 -1.38 14.09 -11.47
CA GLU A 49 -1.15 15.42 -10.92
C GLU A 49 -1.08 15.43 -9.39
N VAL A 50 -1.96 14.68 -8.71
CA VAL A 50 -1.93 14.57 -7.25
C VAL A 50 -0.64 13.90 -6.80
N LEU A 51 -0.23 12.80 -7.44
CA LEU A 51 1.03 12.12 -7.13
C LEU A 51 2.23 13.05 -7.24
N VAL A 52 2.33 13.82 -8.33
CA VAL A 52 3.41 14.80 -8.53
C VAL A 52 3.40 15.87 -7.44
N ARG A 53 2.23 16.41 -7.08
CA ARG A 53 2.09 17.39 -6.00
C ARG A 53 2.57 16.84 -4.65
N HIS A 54 2.32 15.56 -4.39
CA HIS A 54 2.80 14.85 -3.20
C HIS A 54 4.29 14.46 -3.31
N GLY A 55 4.96 14.76 -4.41
CA GLY A 55 6.38 14.45 -4.65
C GLY A 55 6.64 12.99 -4.99
N TYR A 56 5.65 12.30 -5.53
CA TYR A 56 5.80 11.00 -6.15
C TYR A 56 6.01 11.15 -7.67
N GLU A 57 6.59 10.12 -8.27
CA GLU A 57 6.66 9.95 -9.72
C GLU A 57 5.94 8.68 -10.12
N VAL A 58 5.16 8.74 -11.20
CA VAL A 58 4.57 7.56 -11.83
C VAL A 58 5.65 6.85 -12.64
N VAL A 59 5.91 5.58 -12.32
CA VAL A 59 6.96 4.79 -12.97
C VAL A 59 6.40 3.87 -14.06
N ARG A 60 5.16 3.40 -13.91
CA ARG A 60 4.49 2.54 -14.88
C ARG A 60 2.98 2.68 -14.75
N VAL A 61 2.30 2.62 -15.88
CA VAL A 61 0.85 2.45 -15.94
C VAL A 61 0.59 1.17 -16.73
N GLU A 62 -0.16 0.24 -16.15
CA GLU A 62 -0.59 -0.99 -16.80
C GLU A 62 -2.10 -0.90 -16.99
N ASP A 63 -2.55 -0.98 -18.23
CA ASP A 63 -3.95 -1.05 -18.58
C ASP A 63 -4.29 -2.51 -18.91
N GLY A 64 -5.05 -3.15 -18.00
CA GLY A 64 -5.39 -4.58 -18.05
C GLY A 64 -6.86 -4.84 -18.40
N GLY A 65 -7.59 -3.84 -18.91
CA GLY A 65 -9.01 -3.93 -19.21
C GLY A 65 -9.86 -3.07 -18.27
N PRO A 66 -10.63 -3.64 -17.33
CA PRO A 66 -11.46 -2.84 -16.42
C PRO A 66 -10.65 -2.12 -15.33
N ASP A 67 -9.44 -2.62 -15.04
CA ASP A 67 -8.58 -2.09 -13.98
C ASP A 67 -7.32 -1.47 -14.60
N VAL A 68 -6.97 -0.26 -14.14
CA VAL A 68 -5.70 0.41 -14.45
C VAL A 68 -4.82 0.39 -13.21
N VAL A 69 -3.64 -0.22 -13.33
CA VAL A 69 -2.66 -0.28 -12.23
C VAL A 69 -1.63 0.83 -12.41
N VAL A 70 -1.55 1.72 -11.42
CA VAL A 70 -0.61 2.83 -11.41
C VAL A 70 0.50 2.52 -10.42
N TRP A 71 1.70 2.27 -10.95
CA TRP A 71 2.91 2.12 -10.17
C TRP A 71 3.58 3.49 -10.00
N TYR A 72 3.90 3.84 -8.76
CA TYR A 72 4.52 5.12 -8.41
C TYR A 72 5.54 4.96 -7.29
N ARG A 73 6.51 5.87 -7.21
CA ARG A 73 7.51 5.87 -6.13
C ARG A 73 7.82 7.28 -5.69
N ARG A 74 8.52 7.41 -4.56
CA ARG A 74 8.93 8.72 -4.06
C ARG A 74 9.94 9.35 -5.00
N GLY A 75 9.71 10.60 -5.38
CA GLY A 75 10.65 11.40 -6.15
C GLY A 75 11.89 11.74 -5.34
N ASN A 76 13.01 11.99 -6.03
CA ASN A 76 14.30 12.25 -5.40
C ASN A 76 14.38 13.65 -4.75
N ARG A 77 13.57 14.62 -5.20
CA ARG A 77 13.55 16.03 -4.72
C ARG A 77 14.95 16.63 -4.45
N GLY A 78 15.96 16.26 -5.24
CA GLY A 78 17.35 16.70 -5.06
C GLY A 78 18.10 16.12 -3.84
N ARG A 79 17.54 15.17 -3.10
CA ARG A 79 18.17 14.54 -1.92
C ARG A 79 18.71 13.16 -2.31
N GLY A 80 19.98 13.08 -2.69
CA GLY A 80 20.64 11.92 -3.31
C GLY A 80 20.73 10.60 -2.51
N ARG A 81 19.66 10.13 -1.87
CA ARG A 81 19.58 8.82 -1.18
C ARG A 81 18.80 7.77 -1.99
N GLY A 82 18.67 7.99 -3.30
CA GLY A 82 17.89 7.12 -4.18
C GLY A 82 16.38 7.33 -4.06
N LYS A 83 15.64 6.76 -5.00
CA LYS A 83 14.18 6.80 -5.03
C LYS A 83 13.67 5.56 -4.29
N GLY A 84 12.71 5.73 -3.38
CA GLY A 84 12.12 4.61 -2.61
C GLY A 84 11.52 3.52 -3.53
N PRO A 85 11.15 2.35 -2.97
CA PRO A 85 10.57 1.28 -3.78
C PRO A 85 9.28 1.74 -4.47
N PRO A 86 8.98 1.24 -5.69
CA PRO A 86 7.68 1.39 -6.30
C PRO A 86 6.57 0.76 -5.45
N VAL A 87 5.47 1.48 -5.33
CA VAL A 87 4.19 1.03 -4.78
C VAL A 87 3.13 1.13 -5.87
N LYS A 88 2.01 0.44 -5.70
CA LYS A 88 0.90 0.47 -6.66
C LYS A 88 -0.38 1.00 -6.04
N MET A 89 -1.22 1.58 -6.87
CA MET A 89 -2.65 1.76 -6.62
C MET A 89 -3.42 1.24 -7.83
N VAL A 90 -4.71 0.94 -7.65
CA VAL A 90 -5.56 0.43 -8.73
C VAL A 90 -6.75 1.36 -8.91
N ILE A 91 -6.99 1.75 -10.16
CA ILE A 91 -8.18 2.47 -10.60
C ILE A 91 -9.10 1.43 -11.24
N ARG A 92 -10.14 1.04 -10.52
CA ARG A 92 -11.12 0.06 -10.97
C ARG A 92 -12.30 0.73 -11.63
N ARG A 93 -12.67 0.29 -12.82
CA ARG A 93 -13.89 0.70 -13.50
C ARG A 93 -15.06 -0.19 -13.09
N GLU A 94 -16.10 0.43 -12.53
CA GLU A 94 -17.38 -0.19 -12.19
C GLU A 94 -18.48 0.47 -13.02
N ALA A 95 -18.87 -0.14 -14.15
CA ALA A 95 -19.91 0.37 -15.06
C ALA A 95 -19.72 1.85 -15.46
N ASP A 96 -20.40 2.77 -14.77
CA ASP A 96 -20.40 4.23 -14.93
C ASP A 96 -19.44 4.96 -13.97
N ARG A 97 -18.69 4.23 -13.14
CA ARG A 97 -17.92 4.79 -12.03
C ARG A 97 -16.50 4.27 -11.98
N VAL A 98 -15.67 5.04 -11.30
CA VAL A 98 -14.29 4.71 -10.97
C VAL A 98 -14.13 4.58 -9.46
N VAL A 99 -13.33 3.60 -9.05
CA VAL A 99 -13.02 3.31 -7.65
C VAL A 99 -11.51 3.22 -7.47
N PHE A 100 -10.97 3.94 -6.49
CA PHE A 100 -9.55 3.88 -6.15
C PHE A 100 -9.31 2.85 -5.05
N VAL A 101 -8.45 1.88 -5.32
CA VAL A 101 -8.07 0.78 -4.43
C VAL A 101 -6.59 0.89 -4.08
N ASP A 102 -6.21 0.45 -2.87
CA ASP A 102 -4.84 0.50 -2.35
C ASP A 102 -4.20 1.89 -2.39
N THR A 103 -5.03 2.93 -2.30
CA THR A 103 -4.59 4.33 -2.33
C THR A 103 -4.41 4.85 -0.90
N PRO A 104 -3.23 5.39 -0.53
CA PRO A 104 -3.01 6.00 0.76
C PRO A 104 -3.99 7.17 1.02
N SER A 105 -4.51 7.26 2.25
CA SER A 105 -5.53 8.27 2.61
C SER A 105 -5.17 9.71 2.22
N PRO A 106 -3.92 10.21 2.42
CA PRO A 106 -3.58 11.58 2.03
C PRO A 106 -3.73 11.85 0.53
N ILE A 107 -3.40 10.86 -0.30
CA ILE A 107 -3.54 10.95 -1.76
C ILE A 107 -5.02 10.88 -2.15
N LEU A 108 -5.78 9.97 -1.52
CA LEU A 108 -7.20 9.78 -1.81
C LEU A 108 -8.03 11.03 -1.48
N VAL A 109 -7.70 11.75 -0.41
CA VAL A 109 -8.38 13.01 -0.03
C VAL A 109 -8.21 14.06 -1.13
N ASP A 110 -6.99 14.23 -1.65
CA ASP A 110 -6.73 15.22 -2.69
C ASP A 110 -7.36 14.83 -4.03
N ILE A 111 -7.41 13.53 -4.35
CA ILE A 111 -8.16 13.02 -5.50
C ILE A 111 -9.65 13.33 -5.34
N ASP A 112 -10.22 13.09 -4.16
CA ASP A 112 -11.64 13.35 -3.87
C ASP A 112 -11.98 14.83 -4.08
N VAL A 113 -11.14 15.75 -3.57
CA VAL A 113 -11.33 17.19 -3.78
C VAL A 113 -11.33 17.54 -5.26
N ARG A 114 -10.42 16.96 -6.07
CA ARG A 114 -10.31 17.27 -7.50
C ARG A 114 -11.39 16.64 -8.37
N LEU A 115 -11.89 15.47 -7.99
CA LEU A 115 -12.96 14.80 -8.73
C LEU A 115 -14.36 15.28 -8.34
N ARG A 116 -14.51 15.95 -7.19
CA ARG A 116 -15.78 16.51 -6.73
C ARG A 116 -16.14 17.85 -7.37
N VAL A 117 -15.19 18.52 -8.01
CA VAL A 117 -15.47 19.75 -8.77
C VAL A 117 -16.12 19.36 -10.10
N PRO A 118 -17.38 19.75 -10.36
CA PRO A 118 -18.07 19.48 -11.62
C PRO A 118 -17.30 20.07 -12.81
#